data_AF-A0A0B2ULA3-F1
#
_entry.id   AF-A0A0B2ULA3-F1
#
_cell.length_a   1.000
_cell.length_b   1.000
_cell.length_c   1.000
_cell.angle_alpha   90.00
_cell.angle_beta   90.00
_cell.angle_gamma   90.00
#
_symmetry.space_group_name_H-M   'P 1'
#
loop_
_entity.id
_entity.type
_entity.pdbx_description
1 polymer ?
#
loop_
_entity_poly.entity_id
_entity_poly.type
_entity_poly.pdbx_seq_one_letter_code
_entity_poly.pdbx_strand_id
1 'polypeptide(L)'
;MEQKLRHFLDNSNFRKDRRKRKNAPKASKCKDDHGTDEVLTIRNGEIVVNEANMYVNTHKNVDMEVMEDDRIVTSSTFSKRKGALRWSKKEIELFYKALEICGIEFSLISSLFPNKDRKHVKAKYIKEVKANPDRINEVLNECKTFDQAAYNDLRSYLDE
;
A
#
# COMPACT_ATOMS: atom_id res chain seq x y z
N MET A 1 12.16 -19.33 48.63
CA MET A 1 11.93 -19.09 47.18
C MET A 1 11.79 -17.59 47.01
N GLU A 2 12.79 -16.94 46.40
CA GLU A 2 12.88 -15.48 46.30
C GLU A 2 11.58 -14.84 45.79
N GLN A 3 11.18 -13.75 46.42
CA GLN A 3 10.00 -12.94 46.05
C GLN A 3 10.05 -12.52 44.57
N LYS A 4 11.25 -12.24 44.07
CA LYS A 4 11.52 -11.83 42.69
C LYS A 4 11.22 -12.96 41.69
N LEU A 5 11.59 -14.20 42.00
CA LEU A 5 11.32 -15.37 41.17
C LEU A 5 9.83 -15.72 41.10
N ARG A 6 9.09 -15.54 42.20
CA ARG A 6 7.63 -15.77 42.23
C ARG A 6 6.87 -14.83 41.30
N HIS A 7 7.32 -13.58 41.17
CA HIS A 7 6.67 -12.57 40.31
C HIS A 7 6.72 -12.93 38.81
N PHE A 8 7.85 -13.46 38.33
CA PHE A 8 8.03 -13.82 36.91
C PHE A 8 7.39 -15.15 36.52
N LEU A 9 7.18 -16.05 37.49
CA LEU A 9 6.55 -17.35 37.26
C LEU A 9 5.02 -17.31 37.40
N ASP A 10 4.47 -16.21 37.92
CA ASP A 10 3.03 -16.03 38.04
C ASP A 10 2.44 -15.48 36.74
N ASN A 11 1.74 -16.36 36.02
CA ASN A 11 1.14 -16.08 34.72
C ASN A 11 -0.02 -15.05 34.81
N SER A 12 -0.46 -14.69 36.03
CA SER A 12 -1.45 -13.63 36.26
C SER A 12 -0.89 -12.20 36.09
N ASN A 13 0.44 -12.03 36.15
CA ASN A 13 1.11 -10.73 35.98
C ASN A 13 1.21 -10.29 34.51
N PHE A 14 1.00 -11.20 33.56
CA PHE A 14 0.96 -10.85 32.15
C PHE A 14 -0.44 -10.31 31.79
N ARG A 15 -0.50 -9.02 31.43
CA ARG A 15 -1.71 -8.41 30.88
C ARG A 15 -2.20 -9.26 29.71
N LYS A 16 -3.41 -9.82 29.80
CA LYS A 16 -4.10 -10.42 28.65
C LYS A 16 -4.14 -9.35 27.57
N ASP A 17 -3.45 -9.61 26.46
CA ASP A 17 -3.28 -8.68 25.35
C ASP A 17 -4.64 -8.40 24.71
N ARG A 18 -5.40 -7.49 25.32
CA ARG A 18 -6.71 -7.08 24.85
C ARG A 18 -6.44 -6.13 23.70
N ARG A 19 -6.18 -6.70 22.51
CA ARG A 19 -6.17 -6.00 21.24
C ARG A 19 -7.53 -5.33 21.06
N LYS A 20 -7.71 -4.15 21.64
CA LYS A 20 -8.80 -3.25 21.25
C LYS A 20 -8.51 -2.93 19.79
N ARG A 21 -9.35 -3.44 18.89
CA ARG A 21 -9.39 -2.96 17.51
C ARG A 21 -9.69 -1.47 17.63
N LYS A 22 -8.67 -0.61 17.44
CA LYS A 22 -8.88 0.83 17.36
C LYS A 22 -9.80 1.04 16.16
N ASN A 23 -10.95 1.67 16.37
CA ASN A 23 -11.76 2.14 15.25
C ASN A 23 -10.89 3.07 14.40
N ALA A 24 -10.99 2.94 13.08
CA ALA A 24 -10.26 3.82 12.17
C ALA A 24 -10.57 5.29 12.55
N PRO A 25 -9.56 6.18 12.58
CA PRO A 25 -9.82 7.59 12.79
C PRO A 25 -10.80 8.05 11.69
N LYS A 26 -11.93 8.60 12.10
CA LYS A 26 -12.83 9.25 11.15
C LYS A 26 -12.06 10.46 10.65
N ALA A 27 -11.69 10.48 9.37
CA ALA A 27 -11.18 11.66 8.74
C ALA A 27 -12.23 12.77 8.93
N SER A 28 -11.96 13.72 9.83
CA SER A 28 -12.65 14.99 9.81
C SER A 28 -12.35 15.58 8.45
N LYS A 29 -13.37 15.71 7.60
CA LYS A 29 -13.25 16.51 6.39
C LYS A 29 -12.83 17.90 6.87
N CYS A 30 -11.57 18.27 6.64
CA CYS A 30 -11.20 19.68 6.60
C CYS A 30 -12.12 20.27 5.54
N LYS A 31 -13.02 21.16 5.96
CA LYS A 31 -13.69 22.01 5.00
C LYS A 31 -12.59 22.88 4.46
N ASP A 32 -12.16 22.58 3.24
CA ASP A 32 -11.33 23.50 2.49
C ASP A 32 -12.22 24.71 2.18
N ASP A 33 -12.31 25.63 3.14
CA ASP A 33 -12.86 26.96 2.93
C ASP A 33 -11.85 27.73 2.07
N HIS A 34 -11.63 27.26 0.83
CA HIS A 34 -11.08 28.05 -0.24
C HIS A 34 -12.20 28.98 -0.70
N GLY A 35 -12.55 29.94 0.17
CA GLY A 35 -13.13 31.18 -0.30
C GLY A 35 -12.14 31.72 -1.33
N THR A 36 -12.53 31.67 -2.61
CA THR A 36 -11.84 32.36 -3.68
C THR A 36 -12.06 33.85 -3.47
N ASP A 37 -11.38 34.40 -2.47
CA ASP A 37 -11.38 35.82 -2.20
C ASP A 37 -10.55 36.47 -3.31
N GLU A 38 -11.26 36.92 -4.35
CA GLU A 38 -10.66 37.50 -5.53
C GLU A 38 -9.82 38.73 -5.14
N VAL A 39 -8.54 38.70 -5.53
CA VAL A 39 -7.58 39.79 -5.25
C VAL A 39 -7.87 41.02 -6.12
N LEU A 40 -8.51 40.82 -7.27
CA LEU A 40 -8.85 41.89 -8.22
C LEU A 40 -10.36 41.96 -8.37
N THR A 41 -10.92 43.17 -8.27
CA THR A 41 -12.36 43.41 -8.46
C THR A 41 -12.56 44.54 -9.46
N ILE A 42 -13.61 44.46 -10.29
CA ILE A 42 -13.93 45.52 -11.25
C ILE A 42 -14.93 46.47 -10.60
N ARG A 43 -14.53 47.75 -10.43
CA ARG A 43 -15.44 48.82 -9.99
C ARG A 43 -15.52 49.88 -11.09
N ASN A 44 -16.73 50.12 -11.59
CA ASN A 44 -17.02 51.15 -12.61
C ASN A 44 -16.18 51.01 -13.90
N GLY A 45 -15.85 49.78 -14.30
CA GLY A 45 -15.05 49.51 -15.51
C GLY A 45 -13.53 49.63 -15.31
N GLU A 46 -13.07 49.97 -14.10
CA GLU A 46 -11.66 49.97 -13.73
C GLU A 46 -11.33 48.74 -12.87
N ILE A 47 -10.17 48.13 -13.13
CA ILE A 47 -9.66 46.99 -12.36
C ILE A 47 -8.98 47.52 -11.11
N VAL A 48 -9.53 47.22 -9.94
CA VAL A 48 -9.04 47.69 -8.64
C VAL A 48 -8.60 46.50 -7.78
N VAL A 49 -7.43 46.63 -7.14
CA VAL A 49 -6.90 45.63 -6.21
C VAL A 49 -7.67 45.70 -4.88
N ASN A 50 -8.13 44.55 -4.39
CA ASN A 50 -8.81 44.46 -3.10
C ASN A 50 -7.80 44.32 -1.95
N GLU A 51 -7.61 45.39 -1.18
CA GLU A 51 -6.65 45.47 -0.06
C GLU A 51 -6.90 44.41 1.03
N ALA A 52 -8.17 44.05 1.27
CA ALA A 52 -8.53 43.06 2.29
C ALA A 52 -8.06 41.65 1.94
N ASN A 53 -7.88 41.37 0.65
CA ASN A 53 -7.58 40.04 0.11
C ASN A 53 -6.15 39.96 -0.46
N MET A 54 -5.36 41.04 -0.31
CA MET A 54 -4.01 41.17 -0.86
C MET A 54 -2.98 40.27 -0.15
N TYR A 55 -3.24 39.90 1.11
CA TYR A 55 -2.30 39.15 1.94
C TYR A 55 -2.87 37.79 2.34
N VAL A 56 -2.08 36.74 2.13
CA VAL A 56 -2.41 35.40 2.62
C VAL A 56 -1.66 35.15 3.92
N ASN A 57 -2.39 34.89 5.00
CA ASN A 57 -1.77 34.43 6.24
C ASN A 57 -1.24 33.00 6.06
N THR A 58 0.07 32.83 6.06
CA THR A 58 0.77 31.53 5.97
C THR A 58 0.73 30.76 7.30
N HIS A 59 0.50 31.47 8.41
CA HIS A 59 0.37 30.93 9.76
C HIS A 59 -1.11 30.76 10.11
N LYS A 60 -1.84 30.00 9.28
CA LYS A 60 -3.13 29.49 9.71
C LYS A 60 -2.88 28.58 10.91
N ASN A 61 -3.54 28.85 12.03
CA ASN A 61 -3.57 27.93 13.16
C ASN A 61 -4.30 26.67 12.69
N VAL A 62 -3.56 25.74 12.08
CA VAL A 62 -4.06 24.40 11.84
C VAL A 62 -4.13 23.78 13.22
N ASP A 63 -5.34 23.54 13.70
CA ASP A 63 -5.59 22.79 14.93
C ASP A 63 -4.97 21.39 14.76
N MET A 64 -3.70 21.25 15.15
CA MET A 64 -3.00 19.97 15.14
C MET A 64 -3.39 19.23 16.40
N GLU A 65 -4.11 18.12 16.23
CA GLU A 65 -4.44 17.24 17.34
C GLU A 65 -3.13 16.69 17.96
N VAL A 66 -2.82 17.12 19.19
CA VAL A 66 -1.67 16.62 19.95
C VAL A 66 -2.02 15.22 20.47
N MET A 67 -1.61 14.20 19.72
CA MET A 67 -1.71 12.81 20.15
C MET A 67 -0.49 12.44 21.02
N GLU A 68 -0.75 11.96 22.25
CA GLU A 68 0.29 11.29 23.04
C GLU A 68 0.71 9.98 22.35
N ASP A 69 2.02 9.80 22.18
CA ASP A 69 2.57 8.77 21.31
C ASP A 69 2.99 7.52 22.09
N ASP A 70 2.01 6.77 22.60
CA ASP A 70 2.22 5.53 23.39
C ASP A 70 2.68 4.30 22.55
N ARG A 71 3.38 4.52 21.44
CA ARG A 71 3.74 3.45 20.50
C ARG A 71 4.95 2.64 20.99
N ILE A 72 4.84 1.32 20.99
CA ILE A 72 5.97 0.41 21.22
C ILE A 72 6.87 0.43 19.97
N VAL A 73 8.09 0.94 20.13
CA VAL A 73 9.11 0.98 19.08
C VAL A 73 10.05 -0.22 19.20
N THR A 74 10.16 -1.01 18.13
CA THR A 74 11.16 -2.06 17.96
C THR A 74 12.12 -1.69 16.83
N SER A 75 13.21 -2.45 16.65
CA SER A 75 14.17 -2.22 15.56
C SER A 75 13.55 -2.27 14.16
N SER A 76 12.37 -2.88 14.01
CA SER A 76 11.62 -2.95 12.75
C SER A 76 10.55 -1.86 12.57
N THR A 77 10.23 -1.06 13.59
CA THR A 77 9.08 -0.13 13.56
C THR A 77 9.19 0.91 12.44
N PHE A 78 10.39 1.38 12.12
CA PHE A 78 10.65 2.33 11.04
C PHE A 78 11.17 1.65 9.76
N SER A 79 11.06 0.33 9.66
CA SER A 79 11.56 -0.42 8.51
C SER A 79 10.67 -0.21 7.28
N LYS A 80 11.31 -0.03 6.12
CA LYS A 80 10.62 0.05 4.82
C LYS A 80 10.19 -1.33 4.29
N ARG A 81 10.43 -2.40 5.04
CA ARG A 81 10.09 -3.77 4.64
C ARG A 81 8.57 -3.92 4.64
N LYS A 82 8.00 -4.16 3.46
CA LYS A 82 6.62 -4.61 3.33
C LYS A 82 6.52 -6.06 3.81
N GLY A 83 5.40 -6.42 4.43
CA GLY A 83 5.14 -7.80 4.85
C GLY A 83 5.22 -8.77 3.66
N ALA A 84 5.57 -10.03 3.91
CA ALA A 84 5.59 -11.05 2.86
C ALA A 84 4.16 -11.34 2.39
N LEU A 85 3.86 -11.09 1.12
CA LEU A 85 2.56 -11.44 0.57
C LEU A 85 2.48 -12.94 0.27
N ARG A 86 1.45 -13.59 0.79
CA ARG A 86 1.13 -14.97 0.49
C ARG A 86 0.62 -15.09 -0.96
N TRP A 87 0.97 -16.19 -1.62
CA TRP A 87 0.44 -16.58 -2.92
C TRP A 87 -0.67 -17.61 -2.71
N SER A 88 -1.88 -17.30 -3.16
CA SER A 88 -3.00 -18.23 -3.26
C SER A 88 -2.82 -19.18 -4.44
N LYS A 89 -3.54 -20.31 -4.45
CA LYS A 89 -3.47 -21.28 -5.57
C LYS A 89 -3.89 -20.64 -6.89
N LYS A 90 -4.97 -19.83 -6.88
CA LYS A 90 -5.45 -19.07 -8.05
C LYS A 90 -4.39 -18.11 -8.59
N GLU A 91 -3.73 -17.34 -7.73
CA GLU A 91 -2.64 -16.44 -8.15
C GLU A 91 -1.45 -17.20 -8.74
N ILE A 92 -1.16 -18.42 -8.26
CA ILE A 92 -0.08 -19.25 -8.78
C ILE A 92 -0.43 -19.75 -10.19
N GLU A 93 -1.64 -20.24 -10.40
CA GLU A 93 -2.11 -20.68 -11.72
C GLU A 93 -2.08 -19.53 -12.73
N LEU A 94 -2.53 -18.34 -12.31
CA LEU A 94 -2.47 -17.15 -13.13
C LEU A 94 -1.03 -16.72 -13.43
N PHE A 95 -0.11 -16.86 -12.48
CA PHE A 95 1.30 -16.59 -12.70
C PHE A 95 1.90 -17.47 -13.81
N TYR A 96 1.53 -18.75 -13.87
CA TYR A 96 1.97 -19.65 -14.94
C TYR A 96 1.39 -19.24 -16.30
N LYS A 97 0.10 -18.90 -16.38
CA LYS A 97 -0.51 -18.37 -17.61
C LYS A 97 0.10 -17.04 -18.05
N ALA A 98 0.41 -16.17 -17.10
CA ALA A 98 1.04 -14.89 -17.38
C ALA A 98 2.48 -15.06 -17.92
N LEU A 99 3.24 -16.05 -17.41
CA LEU A 99 4.55 -16.41 -17.95
C LEU A 99 4.47 -16.91 -19.40
N GLU A 100 3.40 -17.63 -19.75
CA GLU A 100 3.18 -18.17 -21.09
C GLU A 100 2.98 -17.06 -22.14
N ILE A 101 2.23 -16.00 -21.77
CA ILE A 101 1.92 -14.88 -22.67
C ILE A 101 3.04 -13.82 -22.65
N CYS A 102 3.51 -13.44 -21.46
CA CYS A 102 4.43 -12.32 -21.28
C CYS A 102 5.91 -12.73 -21.30
N GLY A 103 6.22 -14.02 -21.11
CA GLY A 103 7.58 -14.48 -20.89
C GLY A 103 8.18 -13.99 -19.57
N ILE A 104 9.44 -13.58 -19.60
CA ILE A 104 10.23 -13.23 -18.40
C ILE A 104 10.08 -11.74 -18.01
N GLU A 105 9.15 -11.02 -18.64
CA GLU A 105 8.88 -9.61 -18.36
C GLU A 105 8.08 -9.42 -17.06
N PHE A 106 8.79 -9.49 -15.92
CA PHE A 106 8.19 -9.40 -14.59
C PHE A 106 7.47 -8.09 -14.30
N SER A 107 7.81 -7.00 -15.00
CA SER A 107 7.10 -5.72 -14.84
C SER A 107 5.70 -5.81 -15.40
N LEU A 108 5.55 -6.44 -16.58
CA LEU A 108 4.27 -6.64 -17.23
C LEU A 108 3.38 -7.56 -16.39
N ILE A 109 3.94 -8.70 -15.96
CA ILE A 109 3.24 -9.65 -15.08
C ILE A 109 2.82 -8.99 -13.77
N SER A 110 3.64 -8.10 -13.19
CA SER A 110 3.26 -7.40 -11.95
C SER A 110 2.03 -6.53 -12.10
N SER A 111 1.76 -5.99 -13.29
CA SER A 111 0.58 -5.15 -13.52
C SER A 111 -0.74 -5.93 -13.55
N LEU A 112 -0.70 -7.26 -13.72
CA LEU A 112 -1.86 -8.14 -13.50
C LEU A 112 -2.23 -8.21 -12.02
N PHE A 113 -1.27 -8.11 -11.11
CA PHE A 113 -1.48 -8.32 -9.67
C PHE A 113 -1.43 -6.99 -8.90
N PRO A 114 -2.56 -6.43 -8.44
CA PRO A 114 -2.59 -5.09 -7.83
C PRO A 114 -1.75 -4.96 -6.55
N ASN A 115 -1.56 -6.08 -5.83
CA ASN A 115 -0.82 -6.11 -4.57
C ASN A 115 0.62 -6.65 -4.70
N LYS A 116 1.03 -7.17 -5.87
CA LYS A 116 2.32 -7.86 -6.04
C LYS A 116 3.25 -7.05 -6.95
N ASP A 117 4.19 -6.35 -6.34
CA ASP A 117 5.24 -5.61 -7.05
C ASP A 117 6.17 -6.53 -7.87
N ARG A 118 6.86 -5.99 -8.88
CA ARG A 118 7.82 -6.70 -9.76
C ARG A 118 8.82 -7.56 -8.97
N LYS A 119 9.30 -7.05 -7.82
CA LYS A 119 10.22 -7.79 -6.93
C LYS A 119 9.59 -9.08 -6.38
N HIS A 120 8.29 -9.06 -6.06
CA HIS A 120 7.58 -10.24 -5.58
C HIS A 120 7.37 -11.26 -6.69
N VAL A 121 7.04 -10.82 -7.91
CA VAL A 121 6.90 -11.69 -9.08
C VAL A 121 8.23 -12.37 -9.41
N LYS A 122 9.34 -11.63 -9.43
CA LYS A 122 10.68 -12.20 -9.61
C LYS A 122 11.04 -13.20 -8.51
N ALA A 123 10.76 -12.88 -7.26
CA ALA A 123 11.01 -13.79 -6.14
C ALA A 123 10.17 -15.07 -6.26
N LYS A 124 8.92 -14.96 -6.75
CA LYS A 124 8.05 -16.10 -7.02
C LYS A 124 8.63 -16.96 -8.14
N TYR A 125 9.08 -16.38 -9.25
CA TYR A 125 9.76 -17.10 -10.33
C TYR A 125 10.96 -17.89 -9.81
N ILE A 126 11.88 -17.26 -9.06
CA ILE A 126 13.06 -17.95 -8.49
C ILE A 126 12.65 -19.11 -7.58
N LYS A 127 11.56 -18.95 -6.81
CA LYS A 127 11.05 -20.01 -5.95
C LYS A 127 10.46 -21.17 -6.77
N GLU A 128 9.71 -20.87 -7.83
CA GLU A 128 9.12 -21.89 -8.70
C GLU A 128 10.18 -22.61 -9.54
N VAL A 129 11.23 -21.94 -10.01
CA VAL A 129 12.36 -22.60 -10.68
C VAL A 129 13.01 -23.65 -9.77
N LYS A 130 13.06 -23.40 -8.46
CA LYS A 130 13.59 -24.37 -7.48
C LYS A 130 12.60 -25.47 -7.11
N ALA A 131 11.31 -25.14 -7.05
CA ALA A 131 10.28 -26.06 -6.58
C ALA A 131 9.70 -26.94 -7.69
N ASN A 132 9.50 -26.38 -8.88
CA ASN A 132 8.82 -26.96 -10.04
C ASN A 132 9.55 -26.56 -11.35
N PRO A 133 10.78 -27.05 -11.57
CA PRO A 133 11.57 -26.67 -12.75
C PRO A 133 10.89 -27.10 -14.06
N ASP A 134 10.27 -28.28 -14.11
CA ASP A 134 9.66 -28.84 -15.32
C ASP A 134 8.54 -27.94 -15.84
N ARG A 135 7.69 -27.45 -14.94
CA ARG A 135 6.56 -26.58 -15.31
C ARG A 135 7.02 -25.22 -15.81
N ILE A 136 8.12 -24.68 -15.28
CA ILE A 136 8.70 -23.44 -15.80
C ILE A 136 9.31 -23.67 -17.18
N ASN A 137 10.00 -24.78 -17.37
CA ASN A 137 10.60 -25.13 -18.66
C ASN A 137 9.53 -25.34 -19.74
N GLU A 138 8.43 -26.03 -19.42
CA GLU A 138 7.28 -26.22 -20.32
C GLU A 138 6.75 -24.87 -20.81
N VAL A 139 6.41 -23.97 -19.88
CA VAL A 139 5.86 -22.64 -20.21
C VAL A 139 6.85 -21.78 -21.00
N LEU A 140 8.14 -21.84 -20.71
CA LEU A 140 9.16 -21.05 -21.42
C LEU A 140 9.51 -21.63 -22.79
N ASN A 141 9.42 -22.95 -22.98
CA ASN A 141 9.68 -23.60 -24.25
C ASN A 141 8.56 -23.38 -25.26
N GLU A 142 7.33 -23.16 -24.79
CA GLU A 142 6.17 -22.91 -25.65
C GLU A 142 6.22 -21.59 -26.43
N CYS A 143 7.25 -20.74 -26.24
CA CYS A 143 7.61 -19.56 -27.06
C CYS A 143 6.44 -18.98 -27.86
N LYS A 144 5.44 -18.44 -27.16
CA LYS A 144 4.31 -17.77 -27.79
C LYS A 144 4.70 -16.33 -28.06
N THR A 145 4.33 -15.83 -29.23
CA THR A 145 4.37 -14.39 -29.50
C THR A 145 3.42 -13.70 -28.53
N PHE A 146 3.83 -12.56 -27.98
CA PHE A 146 2.98 -11.81 -27.06
C PHE A 146 1.63 -11.47 -27.71
N ASP A 147 0.55 -11.91 -27.09
CA ASP A 147 -0.83 -11.59 -27.48
C ASP A 147 -1.47 -10.64 -26.46
N GLN A 148 -1.84 -9.45 -26.94
CA GLN A 148 -2.48 -8.43 -26.13
C GLN A 148 -3.91 -8.81 -25.72
N ALA A 149 -4.63 -9.56 -26.56
CA ALA A 149 -6.01 -9.96 -26.26
C ALA A 149 -6.03 -10.92 -25.07
N ALA A 150 -5.25 -12.00 -25.16
CA ALA A 150 -5.11 -12.97 -24.06
C ALA A 150 -4.63 -12.31 -22.75
N TYR A 151 -3.75 -11.31 -22.83
CA TYR A 151 -3.31 -10.56 -21.66
C TYR A 151 -4.45 -9.79 -20.97
N ASN A 152 -5.31 -9.14 -21.76
CA ASN A 152 -6.45 -8.39 -21.24
C ASN A 152 -7.50 -9.33 -20.62
N ASP A 153 -7.69 -10.52 -21.18
CA ASP A 153 -8.57 -11.55 -20.61
C ASP A 153 -8.06 -12.06 -19.26
N LEU A 154 -6.74 -12.23 -19.11
CA LEU A 154 -6.14 -12.56 -17.81
C LEU A 154 -6.31 -11.43 -16.78
N ARG A 155 -6.29 -10.19 -17.24
CA ARG A 155 -6.47 -9.02 -16.38
C ARG A 155 -7.89 -8.93 -15.85
N SER A 156 -8.91 -9.11 -16.70
CA SER A 156 -10.32 -9.05 -16.27
C SER A 156 -10.66 -10.16 -15.27
N TYR A 157 -10.08 -11.36 -15.42
CA TYR A 157 -10.28 -12.48 -14.51
C TYR A 157 -9.90 -12.20 -13.04
N LEU A 158 -9.01 -11.23 -12.79
CA LEU A 158 -8.61 -10.85 -11.43
C LEU A 158 -9.48 -9.77 -10.79
N ASP A 159 -10.20 -9.00 -11.62
CA ASP A 159 -11.08 -7.93 -11.17
C ASP A 159 -12.49 -8.46 -10.81
N GLU A 160 -12.84 -9.69 -11.22
CA GLU A 160 -14.06 -10.44 -10.86
C GLU A 160 -13.93 -11.28 -9.57
#